data_AF-A0A6N4WMK4-F1
#
_entry.id   AF-A0A6N4WMK4-F1
#
_cell.length_a   1.000
_cell.length_b   1.000
_cell.length_c   1.000
_cell.angle_alpha   90.00
_cell.angle_beta   90.00
_cell.angle_gamma   90.00
#
_symmetry.space_group_name_H-M   'P 1'
#
loop_
_entity.id
_entity.type
_entity.pdbx_description
1 polymer ?
#
loop_
_entity_poly.entity_id
_entity_poly.type
_entity_poly.pdbx_seq_one_letter_code
_entity_poly.pdbx_strand_id
1 'polypeptide(L)'
;MMKPIAQALALIFMLPICLAHGESPLIGTPQGSQLQDYRAQEGAWVPAEIDSETPLETLIQRLDHDWELNFTGKSEYIGYTDDMFSIAKHGDAAIPVLIDYIKENHSSKARIGAVYTLHLIGIDRTVFGGFEEDFRNQAARDALLSLLNDADLQQLAARLLMRDPWPYDVPFLFAALENSQTDALPISKALFRYGLQNIPFRQKDAISNKSLLLREVPTPEGGDLVDLFRAMKTVSQGDIVIEPGLLLSWPYLPQAPTWKFGSPAQSSRSIEKILDQYVGEGRPFNYTDLGYPVDWFTDGGSIQLCSPITMKRRWLNWWKYSLHRYARPMITN
;
A
#
# COMPACT_ATOMS: atom_id res chain seq x y z
N MET A 1 -34.48 64.21 -50.96
CA MET A 1 -34.77 65.17 -49.87
C MET A 1 -35.12 64.36 -48.62
N MET A 2 -34.51 64.74 -47.49
CA MET A 2 -34.72 64.28 -46.09
C MET A 2 -34.24 62.87 -45.67
N LYS A 3 -33.26 62.88 -44.74
CA LYS A 3 -32.79 61.83 -43.82
C LYS A 3 -33.63 61.88 -42.49
N PRO A 4 -33.25 61.24 -41.36
CA PRO A 4 -33.24 59.78 -41.01
C PRO A 4 -33.81 59.52 -39.58
N ILE A 5 -34.15 58.27 -39.20
CA ILE A 5 -34.18 57.78 -37.78
C ILE A 5 -33.98 56.25 -37.85
N ALA A 6 -32.84 55.62 -37.53
CA ALA A 6 -32.19 55.40 -36.23
C ALA A 6 -33.01 54.54 -35.24
N GLN A 7 -32.81 53.22 -35.25
CA GLN A 7 -33.02 52.38 -34.06
C GLN A 7 -31.94 51.31 -33.93
N ALA A 8 -31.46 51.20 -32.70
CA ALA A 8 -30.19 50.65 -32.28
C ALA A 8 -30.19 49.12 -32.14
N LEU A 9 -29.11 48.51 -32.63
CA LEU A 9 -28.64 47.18 -32.24
C LEU A 9 -27.93 47.30 -30.89
N ALA A 10 -28.57 46.85 -29.82
CA ALA A 10 -27.89 46.57 -28.55
C ALA A 10 -27.35 45.14 -28.61
N LEU A 11 -26.13 44.98 -29.14
CA LEU A 11 -25.36 43.76 -29.05
C LEU A 11 -24.80 43.67 -27.63
N ILE A 12 -25.37 42.82 -26.79
CA ILE A 12 -24.80 42.48 -25.48
C ILE A 12 -23.54 41.66 -25.74
N PHE A 13 -22.38 42.32 -25.64
CA PHE A 13 -21.08 41.67 -25.55
C PHE A 13 -21.03 40.90 -24.22
N MET A 14 -21.22 39.59 -24.28
CA MET A 14 -20.71 38.66 -23.27
C MET A 14 -19.19 38.71 -23.31
N LEU A 15 -18.60 39.61 -22.51
CA LEU A 15 -17.20 39.54 -22.14
C LEU A 15 -17.00 38.21 -21.37
N PRO A 16 -16.16 37.29 -21.85
CA PRO A 16 -15.71 36.21 -20.98
C PRO A 16 -14.91 36.87 -19.86
N ILE A 17 -15.44 36.81 -18.64
CA ILE A 17 -14.63 37.01 -17.45
C ILE A 17 -13.66 35.83 -17.47
N CYS A 18 -12.50 36.03 -18.08
CA CYS A 18 -11.33 35.22 -17.81
C CYS A 18 -11.01 35.41 -16.34
N LEU A 19 -11.62 34.60 -15.48
CA LEU A 19 -11.09 34.31 -14.16
C LEU A 19 -9.75 33.64 -14.42
N ALA A 20 -8.70 34.47 -14.49
CA ALA A 20 -7.35 34.05 -14.23
C ALA A 20 -7.35 33.48 -12.81
N HIS A 21 -7.73 32.21 -12.68
CA HIS A 21 -7.21 31.37 -11.63
C HIS A 21 -5.72 31.41 -11.88
N GLY A 22 -5.01 32.23 -11.10
CA GLY A 22 -3.58 32.09 -10.98
C GLY A 22 -3.36 30.65 -10.54
N GLU A 23 -3.00 29.80 -11.50
CA GLU A 23 -2.27 28.59 -11.21
C GLU A 23 -1.06 29.09 -10.43
N SER A 24 -1.12 28.98 -9.10
CA SER A 24 0.11 28.98 -8.32
C SER A 24 0.96 27.93 -9.01
N PRO A 25 2.15 28.28 -9.52
CA PRO A 25 2.99 27.30 -10.17
C PRO A 25 3.14 26.16 -9.17
N LEU A 26 2.59 24.99 -9.53
CA LEU A 26 2.95 23.75 -8.85
C LEU A 26 4.47 23.76 -8.84
N ILE A 27 5.07 23.95 -7.67
CA ILE A 27 6.51 23.97 -7.48
C ILE A 27 7.00 22.71 -8.17
N GLY A 28 7.74 22.92 -9.28
CA GLY A 28 7.95 21.89 -10.28
C GLY A 28 8.50 20.63 -9.62
N THR A 29 7.84 19.50 -9.82
CA THR A 29 8.42 18.18 -9.51
C THR A 29 9.77 18.11 -10.23
N PRO A 30 10.91 18.03 -9.51
CA PRO A 30 12.20 17.84 -10.15
C PRO A 30 12.14 16.60 -11.03
N GLN A 31 12.67 16.67 -12.26
CA GLN A 31 12.62 15.54 -13.19
C GLN A 31 13.92 14.72 -13.12
N GLY A 32 13.78 13.39 -13.09
CA GLY A 32 14.88 12.45 -13.25
C GLY A 32 15.86 12.39 -12.07
N SER A 33 17.16 12.26 -12.37
CA SER A 33 18.26 12.12 -11.38
C SER A 33 18.42 13.32 -10.44
N GLN A 34 17.71 14.42 -10.69
CA GLN A 34 17.72 15.60 -9.84
C GLN A 34 17.07 15.37 -8.47
N LEU A 35 16.39 14.23 -8.26
CA LEU A 35 15.68 13.91 -7.01
C LEU A 35 16.51 13.18 -5.96
N GLN A 36 17.72 12.68 -6.29
CA GLN A 36 18.52 11.85 -5.37
C GLN A 36 18.86 12.55 -4.04
N ASP A 37 18.90 13.87 -4.02
CA ASP A 37 19.25 14.67 -2.84
C ASP A 37 18.08 15.57 -2.42
N TYR A 38 16.84 15.18 -2.74
CA TYR A 38 15.62 15.90 -2.35
C TYR A 38 14.70 15.02 -1.51
N ARG A 39 14.24 15.57 -0.39
CA ARG A 39 13.21 14.97 0.45
C ARG A 39 11.82 15.42 0.05
N ALA A 40 10.87 14.50 0.14
CA ALA A 40 9.45 14.82 0.01
C ALA A 40 8.96 15.56 1.27
N GLN A 41 8.22 16.66 1.07
CA GLN A 41 7.54 17.42 2.12
C GLN A 41 6.15 17.82 1.63
N GLU A 42 5.24 18.14 2.55
CA GLU A 42 3.89 18.62 2.20
C GLU A 42 3.92 19.71 1.11
N GLY A 43 3.38 19.36 -0.06
CA GLY A 43 3.24 20.26 -1.21
C GLY A 43 4.54 20.60 -1.96
N ALA A 44 5.70 20.06 -1.59
CA ALA A 44 6.99 20.45 -2.18
C ALA A 44 8.08 19.36 -2.13
N TRP A 45 9.16 19.63 -2.87
CA TRP A 45 10.43 18.92 -2.78
C TRP A 45 11.48 19.87 -2.18
N VAL A 46 12.16 19.45 -1.13
CA VAL A 46 13.15 20.28 -0.43
C VAL A 46 14.51 19.58 -0.53
N PRO A 47 15.61 20.30 -0.85
CA PRO A 47 16.94 19.71 -0.80
C PRO A 47 17.21 19.12 0.60
N ALA A 48 17.75 17.91 0.65
CA ALA A 48 18.18 17.29 1.89
C ALA A 48 19.49 17.94 2.37
N GLU A 49 19.62 18.19 3.67
CA GLU A 49 20.86 18.70 4.28
C GLU A 49 21.83 17.53 4.52
N ILE A 50 22.56 17.14 3.47
CA ILE A 50 23.46 15.98 3.49
C ILE A 50 24.79 16.34 4.16
N ASP A 51 25.02 15.77 5.35
CA ASP A 51 26.31 15.78 6.03
C ASP A 51 27.23 14.73 5.41
N SER A 52 28.28 15.20 4.72
CA SER A 52 29.28 14.36 4.06
C SER A 52 30.65 14.39 4.74
N GLU A 53 30.78 15.14 5.84
CA GLU A 53 32.04 15.31 6.57
C GLU A 53 32.11 14.40 7.81
N THR A 54 30.97 14.15 8.45
CA THR A 54 30.89 13.27 9.61
C THR A 54 31.13 11.81 9.20
N PRO A 55 31.99 11.05 9.92
CA PRO A 55 32.19 9.62 9.66
C PRO A 55 30.88 8.82 9.73
N LEU A 56 30.74 7.81 8.87
CA LEU A 56 29.53 6.99 8.70
C LEU A 56 29.05 6.38 10.03
N GLU A 57 29.95 5.85 10.84
CA GLU A 57 29.62 5.24 12.13
C GLU A 57 28.98 6.26 13.08
N THR A 58 29.47 7.51 13.06
CA THR A 58 28.92 8.62 13.83
C THR A 58 27.57 9.08 13.26
N LEU A 59 27.39 9.08 11.93
CA LEU A 59 26.11 9.38 11.31
C LEU A 59 25.04 8.36 11.72
N ILE A 60 25.37 7.06 11.69
CA ILE A 60 24.44 5.99 12.07
C ILE A 60 24.00 6.12 13.54
N GLN A 61 24.89 6.52 14.45
CA GLN A 61 24.53 6.79 15.85
C GLN A 61 23.48 7.89 16.02
N ARG A 62 23.30 8.79 15.04
CA ARG A 62 22.23 9.82 15.12
C ARG A 62 20.84 9.20 15.09
N LEU A 63 20.69 7.97 14.58
CA LEU A 63 19.43 7.23 14.60
C LEU A 63 18.97 6.85 16.03
N ASP A 64 19.85 6.95 17.02
CA ASP A 64 19.50 6.78 18.44
C ASP A 64 18.72 7.99 19.02
N HIS A 65 18.78 9.14 18.36
CA HIS A 65 18.06 10.33 18.79
C HIS A 65 16.57 10.28 18.44
N ASP A 66 15.84 11.27 18.97
CA ASP A 66 14.42 11.43 18.68
C ASP A 66 14.23 12.01 17.27
N TRP A 67 13.93 11.15 16.30
CA TRP A 67 13.60 11.54 14.93
C TRP A 67 12.19 11.08 14.53
N GLU A 68 11.56 11.75 13.58
CA GLU A 68 10.29 11.30 13.01
C GLU A 68 10.34 11.38 11.50
N LEU A 69 9.56 10.54 10.81
CA LEU A 69 9.40 10.69 9.37
C LEU A 69 8.72 12.04 9.10
N ASN A 70 9.27 12.80 8.16
CA ASN A 70 8.70 14.05 7.68
C ASN A 70 7.31 13.81 7.11
N PHE A 71 6.38 14.69 7.45
CA PHE A 71 5.06 14.68 6.84
C PHE A 71 5.13 15.16 5.39
N THR A 72 4.74 14.30 4.46
CA THR A 72 4.82 14.55 3.02
C THR A 72 3.52 15.11 2.43
N GLY A 73 2.43 15.15 3.22
CA GLY A 73 1.07 15.41 2.72
C GLY A 73 0.53 14.34 1.77
N LYS A 74 1.29 13.27 1.53
CA LYS A 74 1.03 12.23 0.54
C LYS A 74 1.24 10.87 1.17
N SER A 75 0.14 10.14 1.38
CA SER A 75 0.12 8.79 2.00
C SER A 75 1.05 7.78 1.33
N GLU A 76 1.42 8.10 0.10
CA GLU A 76 2.16 7.25 -0.79
C GLU A 76 3.70 7.44 -0.68
N TYR A 77 4.16 8.55 -0.11
CA TYR A 77 5.58 8.86 0.06
C TYR A 77 6.07 8.66 1.50
N ILE A 78 7.30 8.18 1.64
CA ILE A 78 8.01 8.14 2.92
C ILE A 78 8.84 9.43 3.05
N GLY A 79 8.60 10.19 4.12
CA GLY A 79 9.37 11.41 4.39
C GLY A 79 10.62 11.13 5.19
N TYR A 80 11.70 10.71 4.54
CA TYR A 80 12.98 10.49 5.22
C TYR A 80 13.55 11.77 5.83
N THR A 81 14.41 11.63 6.84
CA THR A 81 15.12 12.74 7.49
C THR A 81 16.44 13.06 6.81
N ASP A 82 17.01 14.23 7.08
CA ASP A 82 18.33 14.63 6.56
C ASP A 82 19.45 13.71 7.06
N ASP A 83 19.36 13.18 8.29
CA ASP A 83 20.29 12.17 8.80
C ASP A 83 20.23 10.86 7.98
N MET A 84 19.03 10.40 7.60
CA MET A 84 18.89 9.22 6.74
C MET A 84 19.47 9.45 5.35
N PHE A 85 19.30 10.65 4.77
CA PHE A 85 19.93 11.02 3.50
C PHE A 85 21.45 11.10 3.62
N SER A 86 21.96 11.62 4.74
CA SER A 86 23.39 11.68 5.05
C SER A 86 24.01 10.29 5.09
N ILE A 87 23.39 9.34 5.81
CA ILE A 87 23.84 7.95 5.83
C ILE A 87 23.72 7.31 4.44
N ALA A 88 22.58 7.49 3.76
CA ALA A 88 22.34 6.87 2.47
C ALA A 88 23.29 7.37 1.37
N LYS A 89 23.90 8.55 1.52
CA LYS A 89 24.92 9.09 0.60
C LYS A 89 26.12 8.15 0.45
N HIS A 90 26.41 7.35 1.47
CA HIS A 90 27.49 6.36 1.45
C HIS A 90 27.14 5.08 0.65
N GLY A 91 25.89 4.91 0.20
CA GLY A 91 25.47 3.81 -0.66
C GLY A 91 25.79 2.44 -0.08
N ASP A 92 26.42 1.57 -0.87
CA ASP A 92 26.76 0.19 -0.49
C ASP A 92 27.62 0.10 0.77
N ALA A 93 28.46 1.11 1.04
CA ALA A 93 29.32 1.11 2.22
C ALA A 93 28.53 1.23 3.53
N ALA A 94 27.33 1.83 3.51
CA ALA A 94 26.47 1.95 4.69
C ALA A 94 25.73 0.65 5.03
N ILE A 95 25.47 -0.21 4.05
CA ILE A 95 24.63 -1.41 4.21
C ILE A 95 25.14 -2.35 5.31
N PRO A 96 26.41 -2.82 5.31
CA PRO A 96 26.88 -3.72 6.35
C PRO A 96 26.86 -3.06 7.74
N VAL A 97 27.23 -1.78 7.83
CA VAL A 97 27.25 -1.04 9.11
C VAL A 97 25.84 -0.86 9.68
N LEU A 98 24.85 -0.59 8.82
CA LEU A 98 23.43 -0.52 9.22
C LEU A 98 22.90 -1.88 9.68
N ILE A 99 23.28 -2.97 9.01
CA ILE A 99 22.86 -4.32 9.42
C ILE A 99 23.45 -4.72 10.76
N ASP A 100 24.73 -4.41 11.01
CA ASP A 100 25.36 -4.68 12.30
C ASP A 100 24.74 -3.81 13.40
N TYR A 101 24.50 -2.53 13.11
CA TYR A 101 23.77 -1.63 14.01
C TYR A 101 22.37 -2.15 14.36
N ILE A 102 21.60 -2.67 13.39
CA ILE A 102 20.27 -3.24 13.63
C ILE A 102 20.31 -4.45 14.58
N LYS A 103 21.35 -5.29 14.48
CA LYS A 103 21.52 -6.49 15.30
C LYS A 103 21.97 -6.17 16.72
N GLU A 104 22.83 -5.18 16.87
CA GLU A 104 23.45 -4.82 18.15
C GLU A 104 22.60 -3.84 18.97
N ASN A 105 21.79 -3.00 18.30
CA ASN A 105 20.98 -2.00 18.98
C ASN A 105 19.67 -2.59 19.52
N HIS A 106 19.23 -2.14 20.70
CA HIS A 106 17.97 -2.56 21.32
C HIS A 106 16.84 -1.53 21.20
N SER A 107 17.14 -0.31 20.73
CA SER A 107 16.15 0.72 20.48
C SER A 107 15.33 0.37 19.24
N SER A 108 14.04 0.05 19.43
CA SER A 108 13.10 -0.20 18.33
C SER A 108 13.10 0.96 17.33
N LYS A 109 13.14 2.20 17.83
CA LYS A 109 13.19 3.40 17.00
C LYS A 109 14.47 3.43 16.16
N ALA A 110 15.64 3.28 16.76
CA ALA A 110 16.91 3.30 16.02
C ALA A 110 16.95 2.23 14.92
N ARG A 111 16.51 1.00 15.23
CA ARG A 111 16.44 -0.10 14.27
C ARG A 111 15.48 0.22 13.11
N ILE A 112 14.29 0.75 13.40
CA ILE A 112 13.33 1.18 12.37
C ILE A 112 13.95 2.25 11.46
N GLY A 113 14.69 3.20 12.02
CA GLY A 113 15.38 4.26 11.25
C GLY A 113 16.43 3.69 10.32
N ALA A 114 17.20 2.71 10.79
CA ALA A 114 18.18 2.00 9.98
C ALA A 114 17.50 1.21 8.84
N VAL A 115 16.34 0.59 9.08
CA VAL A 115 15.58 -0.10 8.02
C VAL A 115 15.05 0.86 6.96
N TYR A 116 14.51 2.03 7.35
CA TYR A 116 14.15 3.07 6.39
C TYR A 116 15.36 3.56 5.60
N THR A 117 16.52 3.69 6.24
CA THR A 117 17.76 4.08 5.57
C THR A 117 18.23 3.04 4.54
N LEU A 118 18.12 1.74 4.85
CA LEU A 118 18.38 0.66 3.89
C LEU A 118 17.47 0.77 2.67
N HIS A 119 16.17 1.02 2.88
CA HIS A 119 15.25 1.22 1.77
C HIS A 119 15.58 2.49 0.97
N LEU A 120 15.96 3.60 1.63
CA LEU A 120 16.39 4.83 0.96
C LEU A 120 17.64 4.61 0.08
N ILE A 121 18.62 3.82 0.55
CA ILE A 121 19.75 3.35 -0.28
C ILE A 121 19.24 2.50 -1.45
N GLY A 122 18.26 1.62 -1.18
CA GLY A 122 17.55 0.78 -2.12
C GLY A 122 17.04 1.50 -3.36
N ILE A 123 16.33 2.61 -3.14
CA ILE A 123 15.73 3.46 -4.19
C ILE A 123 16.70 4.54 -4.70
N ASP A 124 18.01 4.40 -4.42
CA ASP A 124 19.06 5.36 -4.79
C ASP A 124 18.70 6.79 -4.38
N ARG A 125 18.20 6.94 -3.14
CA ARG A 125 17.76 8.20 -2.52
C ARG A 125 16.73 8.98 -3.34
N THR A 126 16.09 8.34 -4.29
CA THR A 126 15.12 8.97 -5.20
C THR A 126 13.72 8.67 -4.70
N VAL A 127 13.19 9.53 -3.83
CA VAL A 127 11.78 9.45 -3.43
C VAL A 127 10.97 9.94 -4.61
N PHE A 128 10.40 9.05 -5.42
CA PHE A 128 9.60 9.42 -6.58
C PHE A 128 8.62 8.30 -6.93
N GLY A 129 7.53 8.68 -7.61
CA GLY A 129 6.55 7.73 -8.13
C GLY A 129 5.36 7.58 -7.19
N GLY A 130 4.18 7.94 -7.68
CA GLY A 130 2.94 7.83 -6.91
C GLY A 130 2.36 6.43 -6.82
N PHE A 131 3.01 5.40 -7.39
CA PHE A 131 2.49 4.02 -7.42
C PHE A 131 3.56 2.91 -7.31
N GLU A 132 4.83 3.23 -7.57
CA GLU A 132 5.97 2.30 -7.50
C GLU A 132 7.23 3.10 -7.12
N GLU A 133 8.11 2.48 -6.33
CA GLU A 133 9.42 3.04 -5.98
C GLU A 133 10.52 2.11 -6.51
N ASP A 134 11.04 2.43 -7.70
CA ASP A 134 12.05 1.65 -8.40
C ASP A 134 13.27 1.35 -7.51
N PHE A 135 13.40 0.10 -7.09
CA PHE A 135 14.47 -0.37 -6.22
C PHE A 135 15.68 -0.69 -7.09
N ARG A 136 16.77 0.07 -6.98
CA ARG A 136 17.93 -0.06 -7.88
C ARG A 136 19.11 -0.79 -7.26
N ASN A 137 19.18 -0.82 -5.94
CA ASN A 137 20.31 -1.38 -5.21
C ASN A 137 19.99 -2.79 -4.69
N GLN A 138 20.51 -3.82 -5.36
CA GLN A 138 20.32 -5.22 -4.97
C GLN A 138 20.83 -5.51 -3.55
N ALA A 139 21.98 -4.96 -3.15
CA ALA A 139 22.56 -5.23 -1.83
C ALA A 139 21.66 -4.71 -0.70
N ALA A 140 21.05 -3.54 -0.89
CA ALA A 140 20.10 -2.99 0.06
C ALA A 140 18.81 -3.81 0.10
N ARG A 141 18.38 -4.36 -1.05
CA ARG A 141 17.22 -5.25 -1.14
C ARG A 141 17.47 -6.56 -0.39
N ASP A 142 18.62 -7.18 -0.62
CA ASP A 142 19.04 -8.41 0.06
C ASP A 142 19.16 -8.19 1.57
N ALA A 143 19.64 -7.01 1.99
CA ALA A 143 19.64 -6.59 3.38
C ALA A 143 18.21 -6.55 3.96
N LEU A 144 17.23 -5.93 3.28
CA LEU A 144 15.82 -5.94 3.69
C LEU A 144 15.22 -7.37 3.72
N LEU A 145 15.54 -8.23 2.74
CA LEU A 145 15.10 -9.61 2.72
C LEU A 145 15.61 -10.39 3.94
N SER A 146 16.86 -10.15 4.36
CA SER A 146 17.43 -10.79 5.55
C SER A 146 16.68 -10.45 6.84
N LEU A 147 16.07 -9.25 6.89
CA LEU A 147 15.30 -8.76 8.03
C LEU A 147 13.87 -9.34 8.10
N LEU A 148 13.42 -10.09 7.08
CA LEU A 148 12.12 -10.76 7.14
C LEU A 148 12.04 -11.83 8.25
N ASN A 149 13.17 -12.32 8.76
CA ASN A 149 13.21 -13.26 9.87
C ASN A 149 13.29 -12.56 11.25
N ASP A 150 13.43 -11.24 11.29
CA ASP A 150 13.46 -10.46 12.52
C ASP A 150 12.03 -10.14 12.96
N ALA A 151 11.58 -10.68 14.09
CA ALA A 151 10.17 -10.57 14.50
C ALA A 151 9.68 -9.12 14.67
N ASP A 152 10.56 -8.21 15.09
CA ASP A 152 10.20 -6.81 15.32
C ASP A 152 10.17 -5.99 14.03
N LEU A 153 11.00 -6.38 13.04
CA LEU A 153 11.19 -5.64 11.80
C LEU A 153 10.51 -6.29 10.58
N GLN A 154 10.06 -7.54 10.71
CA GLN A 154 9.46 -8.34 9.64
C GLN A 154 8.35 -7.58 8.91
N GLN A 155 7.48 -6.91 9.66
CA GLN A 155 6.36 -6.16 9.09
C GLN A 155 6.83 -4.97 8.26
N LEU A 156 7.82 -4.22 8.76
CA LEU A 156 8.37 -3.05 8.07
C LEU A 156 9.13 -3.48 6.81
N ALA A 157 10.00 -4.49 6.93
CA ALA A 157 10.75 -5.03 5.79
C ALA A 157 9.80 -5.50 4.67
N ALA A 158 8.76 -6.26 5.00
CA ALA A 158 7.76 -6.71 4.03
C ALA A 158 7.01 -5.54 3.36
N ARG A 159 6.64 -4.51 4.13
CA ARG A 159 5.98 -3.30 3.61
C ARG A 159 6.87 -2.51 2.65
N LEU A 160 8.18 -2.48 2.90
CA LEU A 160 9.14 -1.77 2.06
C LEU A 160 9.42 -2.55 0.77
N LEU A 161 9.61 -3.87 0.85
CA LEU A 161 9.84 -4.72 -0.32
C LEU A 161 8.65 -4.74 -1.30
N MET A 162 7.41 -4.68 -0.82
CA MET A 162 6.23 -4.73 -1.69
C MET A 162 5.98 -3.45 -2.52
N ARG A 163 6.75 -2.37 -2.27
CA ARG A 163 6.65 -1.10 -3.00
C ARG A 163 7.23 -1.20 -4.41
N ASP A 164 8.11 -2.17 -4.63
CA ASP A 164 8.63 -2.59 -5.93
C ASP A 164 8.84 -4.11 -5.91
N PRO A 165 7.80 -4.91 -6.18
CA PRO A 165 7.80 -6.35 -5.96
C PRO A 165 8.63 -7.09 -7.00
N TRP A 166 9.67 -7.83 -6.56
CA TRP A 166 10.51 -8.63 -7.46
C TRP A 166 10.18 -10.12 -7.36
N PRO A 167 10.02 -10.85 -8.49
CA PRO A 167 9.79 -12.29 -8.44
C PRO A 167 10.80 -13.07 -7.59
N TYR A 168 12.04 -12.58 -7.49
CA TYR A 168 13.10 -13.16 -6.67
C TYR A 168 12.80 -13.16 -5.16
N ASP A 169 11.98 -12.24 -4.63
CA ASP A 169 11.71 -12.18 -3.19
C ASP A 169 10.75 -13.27 -2.71
N VAL A 170 9.95 -13.83 -3.63
CA VAL A 170 8.83 -14.73 -3.32
C VAL A 170 9.26 -15.91 -2.42
N PRO A 171 10.36 -16.64 -2.69
CA PRO A 171 10.82 -17.71 -1.81
C PRO A 171 11.15 -17.22 -0.39
N PHE A 172 11.75 -16.03 -0.25
CA PHE A 172 12.10 -15.44 1.06
C PHE A 172 10.84 -15.03 1.84
N LEU A 173 9.84 -14.47 1.15
CA LEU A 173 8.54 -14.15 1.75
C LEU A 173 7.82 -15.41 2.25
N PHE A 174 7.84 -16.50 1.49
CA PHE A 174 7.24 -17.76 1.94
C PHE A 174 8.02 -18.40 3.10
N ALA A 175 9.36 -18.33 3.10
CA ALA A 175 10.17 -18.79 4.22
C ALA A 175 9.87 -17.98 5.49
N ALA A 176 9.80 -16.65 5.39
CA ALA A 176 9.43 -15.77 6.50
C ALA A 176 7.98 -16.02 6.97
N LEU A 177 7.06 -16.27 6.05
CA LEU A 177 5.69 -16.64 6.35
C LEU A 177 5.63 -17.95 7.15
N GLU A 178 6.39 -18.98 6.75
CA GLU A 178 6.44 -20.27 7.45
C GLU A 178 7.04 -20.14 8.86
N ASN A 179 8.09 -19.32 9.01
CA ASN A 179 8.81 -19.13 10.27
C ASN A 179 8.14 -18.14 11.23
N SER A 180 7.23 -17.29 10.75
CA SER A 180 6.59 -16.29 11.59
C SER A 180 5.75 -16.93 12.69
N GLN A 181 5.86 -16.42 13.91
CA GLN A 181 5.04 -16.87 15.05
C GLN A 181 3.66 -16.19 15.10
N THR A 182 3.49 -15.10 14.36
CA THR A 182 2.24 -14.33 14.30
C THR A 182 1.46 -14.67 13.02
N ASP A 183 0.37 -13.95 12.79
CA ASP A 183 -0.45 -14.11 11.60
C ASP A 183 0.24 -13.66 10.30
N ALA A 184 1.37 -12.95 10.41
CA ALA A 184 2.16 -12.44 9.30
C ALA A 184 1.32 -11.72 8.23
N LEU A 185 0.32 -10.94 8.68
CA LEU A 185 -0.57 -10.20 7.78
C LEU A 185 0.19 -9.39 6.72
N PRO A 186 1.25 -8.61 7.05
CA PRO A 186 1.97 -7.83 6.05
C PRO A 186 2.56 -8.67 4.93
N ILE A 187 3.18 -9.82 5.25
CA ILE A 187 3.71 -10.73 4.24
C ILE A 187 2.57 -11.31 3.40
N SER A 188 1.50 -11.78 4.04
CA SER A 188 0.34 -12.35 3.33
C SER A 188 -0.32 -11.36 2.38
N LYS A 189 -0.34 -10.06 2.72
CA LYS A 189 -0.87 -9.00 1.87
C LYS A 189 0.12 -8.56 0.79
N ALA A 190 1.41 -8.49 1.12
CA ALA A 190 2.47 -8.20 0.16
C ALA A 190 2.47 -9.19 -1.02
N LEU A 191 2.21 -10.48 -0.78
CA LEU A 191 2.19 -11.53 -1.81
C LEU A 191 1.22 -11.25 -2.98
N PHE A 192 0.14 -10.49 -2.77
CA PHE A 192 -0.76 -10.10 -3.86
C PHE A 192 -0.11 -9.17 -4.89
N ARG A 193 0.99 -8.49 -4.53
CA ARG A 193 1.71 -7.55 -5.40
C ARG A 193 2.69 -8.23 -6.35
N TYR A 194 3.05 -9.49 -6.09
CA TYR A 194 4.10 -10.20 -6.83
C TYR A 194 3.64 -10.85 -8.14
N GLY A 195 2.45 -10.48 -8.65
CA GLY A 195 1.94 -11.01 -9.92
C GLY A 195 1.75 -12.54 -9.93
N LEU A 196 1.62 -13.16 -8.75
CA LEU A 196 1.49 -14.61 -8.62
C LEU A 196 0.22 -15.10 -9.31
N GLN A 197 0.35 -16.19 -10.07
CA GLN A 197 -0.75 -16.75 -10.86
C GLN A 197 -1.46 -17.87 -10.13
N ASN A 198 -2.76 -18.04 -10.37
CA ASN A 198 -3.58 -19.12 -9.79
C ASN A 198 -3.54 -19.16 -8.25
N ILE A 199 -3.49 -17.99 -7.61
CA ILE A 199 -3.44 -17.86 -6.14
C ILE A 199 -4.72 -18.35 -5.47
N PRO A 200 -4.68 -18.77 -4.18
CA PRO A 200 -5.81 -19.42 -3.52
C PRO A 200 -6.84 -18.42 -2.95
N PHE A 201 -6.86 -17.19 -3.48
CA PHE A 201 -7.65 -16.05 -3.02
C PHE A 201 -8.23 -15.31 -4.21
N ARG A 202 -9.25 -14.49 -3.95
CA ARG A 202 -9.82 -13.55 -4.93
C ARG A 202 -10.18 -14.17 -6.28
N GLN A 203 -10.74 -15.38 -6.25
CA GLN A 203 -11.11 -16.16 -7.45
C GLN A 203 -12.38 -15.58 -8.10
N LYS A 204 -12.25 -14.43 -8.77
CA LYS A 204 -13.37 -13.63 -9.31
C LYS A 204 -14.30 -14.42 -10.23
N ASP A 205 -13.74 -15.27 -11.08
CA ASP A 205 -14.51 -16.10 -12.02
C ASP A 205 -15.57 -16.95 -11.31
N ALA A 206 -15.28 -17.42 -10.10
CA ALA A 206 -16.19 -18.26 -9.30
C ALA A 206 -17.38 -17.49 -8.71
N ILE A 207 -17.37 -16.15 -8.75
CA ILE A 207 -18.39 -15.29 -8.12
C ILE A 207 -19.00 -14.26 -9.08
N SER A 208 -18.55 -14.22 -10.34
CA SER A 208 -18.94 -13.24 -11.37
C SER A 208 -20.46 -13.10 -11.57
N ASN A 209 -21.22 -14.17 -11.35
CA ASN A 209 -22.68 -14.19 -11.49
C ASN A 209 -23.44 -13.97 -10.17
N LYS A 210 -22.75 -13.72 -9.06
CA LYS A 210 -23.38 -13.52 -7.74
C LYS A 210 -23.61 -12.04 -7.49
N SER A 211 -24.85 -11.67 -7.18
CA SER A 211 -25.24 -10.31 -6.85
C SER A 211 -26.04 -10.25 -5.56
N LEU A 212 -25.94 -9.13 -4.86
CA LEU A 212 -26.74 -8.84 -3.68
C LEU A 212 -27.60 -7.60 -3.96
N LEU A 213 -28.85 -7.66 -3.53
CA LEU A 213 -29.75 -6.51 -3.57
C LEU A 213 -29.44 -5.59 -2.39
N LEU A 214 -28.64 -4.56 -2.67
CA LEU A 214 -28.22 -3.58 -1.67
C LEU A 214 -28.95 -2.24 -1.83
N ARG A 215 -29.17 -1.57 -0.70
CA ARG A 215 -29.59 -0.18 -0.63
C ARG A 215 -28.55 0.59 0.19
N GLU A 216 -27.88 1.53 -0.46
CA GLU A 216 -27.01 2.48 0.23
C GLU A 216 -27.88 3.41 1.10
N VAL A 217 -27.47 3.63 2.34
CA VAL A 217 -28.17 4.56 3.24
C VAL A 217 -27.21 5.67 3.61
N PRO A 218 -27.55 6.95 3.36
CA PRO A 218 -26.81 8.05 3.94
C PRO A 218 -27.04 8.00 5.45
N THR A 219 -26.02 7.65 6.23
CA THR A 219 -26.07 7.81 7.68
C THR A 219 -25.20 8.99 8.11
N PRO A 220 -25.67 9.79 9.10
CA PRO A 220 -24.86 10.84 9.73
C PRO A 220 -23.64 10.26 10.48
N GLU A 221 -23.74 9.00 10.88
CA GLU A 221 -22.72 8.22 11.58
C GLU A 221 -22.40 7.01 10.68
N GLY A 222 -21.20 6.94 10.12
CA GLY A 222 -20.79 5.88 9.20
C GLY A 222 -20.96 4.48 9.80
N GLY A 223 -21.14 3.48 8.93
CA GLY A 223 -21.26 2.08 9.32
C GLY A 223 -19.91 1.40 9.41
N ASP A 224 -19.81 0.36 10.21
CA ASP A 224 -18.61 -0.49 10.22
C ASP A 224 -18.67 -1.50 9.05
N LEU A 225 -17.52 -1.78 8.42
CA LEU A 225 -17.34 -2.90 7.50
C LEU A 225 -17.81 -4.23 8.12
N VAL A 226 -17.69 -4.38 9.44
CA VAL A 226 -18.24 -5.50 10.20
C VAL A 226 -19.74 -5.67 9.95
N ASP A 227 -20.52 -4.58 9.98
CA ASP A 227 -21.96 -4.63 9.76
C ASP A 227 -22.30 -4.94 8.30
N LEU A 228 -21.52 -4.41 7.35
CA LEU A 228 -21.62 -4.80 5.94
C LEU A 228 -21.44 -6.32 5.79
N PHE A 229 -20.39 -6.90 6.37
CA PHE A 229 -20.16 -8.34 6.27
C PHE A 229 -21.24 -9.19 6.94
N ARG A 230 -21.71 -8.82 8.16
CA ARG A 230 -22.84 -9.51 8.81
C ARG A 230 -24.08 -9.52 7.94
N ALA A 231 -24.37 -8.38 7.32
CA ALA A 231 -25.55 -8.22 6.50
C ALA A 231 -25.42 -8.96 5.17
N MET A 232 -24.23 -8.94 4.53
CA MET A 232 -23.91 -9.79 3.38
C MET A 232 -24.13 -11.27 3.68
N LYS A 233 -23.60 -11.77 4.81
CA LYS A 233 -23.81 -13.16 5.26
C LYS A 233 -25.29 -13.50 5.38
N THR A 234 -26.07 -12.63 6.01
CA THR A 234 -27.51 -12.81 6.24
C THR A 234 -28.29 -12.91 4.94
N VAL A 235 -28.04 -12.01 3.98
CA VAL A 235 -28.80 -11.95 2.72
C VAL A 235 -28.35 -12.99 1.71
N SER A 236 -27.08 -13.37 1.74
CA SER A 236 -26.53 -14.39 0.84
C SER A 236 -27.09 -15.80 1.07
N GLN A 237 -27.83 -16.03 2.17
CA GLN A 237 -28.43 -17.33 2.51
C GLN A 237 -27.45 -18.53 2.43
N GLY A 238 -26.19 -18.31 2.79
CA GLY A 238 -25.14 -19.34 2.78
C GLY A 238 -24.12 -19.21 1.65
N ASP A 239 -24.36 -18.34 0.66
CA ASP A 239 -23.37 -18.05 -0.39
C ASP A 239 -22.12 -17.33 0.15
N ILE A 240 -22.25 -16.61 1.27
CA ILE A 240 -21.14 -15.97 1.97
C ILE A 240 -21.04 -16.58 3.37
N VAL A 241 -19.88 -17.15 3.66
CA VAL A 241 -19.49 -17.68 4.96
C VAL A 241 -18.41 -16.79 5.54
N ILE A 242 -18.53 -16.52 6.83
CA ILE A 242 -17.58 -15.69 7.58
C ILE A 242 -16.94 -16.58 8.62
N GLU A 243 -15.61 -16.64 8.61
CA GLU A 243 -14.82 -17.40 9.57
C GLU A 243 -15.25 -17.04 11.01
N PRO A 244 -15.48 -18.04 11.88
CA PRO A 244 -15.83 -17.79 13.28
C PRO A 244 -14.82 -16.88 13.97
N GLY A 245 -15.30 -15.85 14.68
CA GLY A 245 -14.45 -14.92 15.42
C GLY A 245 -13.84 -13.78 14.59
N LEU A 246 -13.86 -13.85 13.25
CA LEU A 246 -13.29 -12.83 12.37
C LEU A 246 -13.81 -11.41 12.66
N LEU A 247 -15.10 -11.31 12.94
CA LEU A 247 -15.78 -10.02 13.21
C LEU A 247 -15.76 -9.61 14.68
N LEU A 248 -15.26 -10.46 15.58
CA LEU A 248 -15.15 -10.17 17.02
C LEU A 248 -13.79 -9.57 17.37
N SER A 249 -12.75 -9.91 16.59
CA SER A 249 -11.39 -9.40 16.77
C SER A 249 -11.18 -7.97 16.27
N TRP A 250 -12.25 -7.25 15.90
CA TRP A 250 -12.15 -6.01 15.13
C TRP A 250 -13.00 -4.90 15.74
N PRO A 251 -12.50 -4.19 16.77
CA PRO A 251 -13.32 -3.19 17.43
C PRO A 251 -13.44 -1.87 16.67
N TYR A 252 -12.55 -1.55 15.70
CA TYR A 252 -12.62 -0.27 14.96
C TYR A 252 -12.00 -0.39 13.57
N LEU A 253 -12.82 -0.23 12.54
CA LEU A 253 -12.39 -0.02 11.17
C LEU A 253 -12.73 1.40 10.69
N PRO A 254 -12.03 1.92 9.65
CA PRO A 254 -12.41 3.18 9.03
C PRO A 254 -13.89 3.13 8.62
N GLN A 255 -14.59 4.24 8.84
CA GLN A 255 -16.02 4.35 8.55
C GLN A 255 -16.30 3.99 7.09
N ALA A 256 -17.12 2.96 6.88
CA ALA A 256 -17.70 2.66 5.58
C ALA A 256 -19.09 3.33 5.49
N PRO A 257 -19.59 3.64 4.28
CA PRO A 257 -21.02 3.95 4.14
C PRO A 257 -21.87 2.78 4.69
N THR A 258 -22.96 3.08 5.41
CA THR A 258 -23.88 2.03 5.87
C THR A 258 -24.69 1.48 4.70
N TRP A 259 -24.80 0.16 4.65
CA TRP A 259 -25.64 -0.55 3.69
C TRP A 259 -26.84 -1.18 4.43
N LYS A 260 -28.05 -0.96 3.91
CA LYS A 260 -29.26 -1.72 4.29
C LYS A 260 -29.72 -2.57 3.10
N PHE A 261 -30.58 -3.56 3.35
CA PHE A 261 -31.09 -4.46 2.31
C PHE A 261 -32.63 -4.30 2.21
N GLY A 262 -33.18 -3.90 1.04
CA GLY A 262 -34.65 -3.73 0.82
C GLY A 262 -35.08 -2.63 -0.20
N SER A 263 -36.26 -2.72 -0.84
CA SER A 263 -36.75 -1.86 -1.97
C SER A 263 -37.64 -0.66 -1.51
N PRO A 264 -37.97 0.39 -2.33
CA PRO A 264 -38.10 0.41 -3.82
C PRO A 264 -37.01 1.12 -4.64
N ALA A 265 -35.97 1.70 -4.05
CA ALA A 265 -34.84 2.25 -4.80
C ALA A 265 -33.57 1.43 -4.53
N GLN A 266 -33.58 0.15 -4.92
CA GLN A 266 -32.42 -0.75 -4.79
C GLN A 266 -31.49 -0.61 -5.99
N SER A 267 -30.19 -0.72 -5.74
CA SER A 267 -29.21 -1.01 -6.79
C SER A 267 -28.72 -2.44 -6.59
N SER A 268 -28.90 -3.31 -7.57
CA SER A 268 -28.20 -4.60 -7.57
C SER A 268 -26.70 -4.31 -7.68
N ARG A 269 -25.92 -4.77 -6.69
CA ARG A 269 -24.47 -4.68 -6.75
C ARG A 269 -23.88 -6.08 -6.82
N SER A 270 -22.91 -6.24 -7.70
CA SER A 270 -22.09 -7.45 -7.77
C SER A 270 -21.32 -7.62 -6.45
N ILE A 271 -21.29 -8.85 -5.93
CA ILE A 271 -20.49 -9.18 -4.74
C ILE A 271 -19.01 -8.91 -5.00
N GLU A 272 -18.54 -9.21 -6.21
CA GLU A 272 -17.19 -8.92 -6.66
C GLU A 272 -16.84 -7.43 -6.48
N LYS A 273 -17.71 -6.52 -6.92
CA LYS A 273 -17.47 -5.07 -6.79
C LYS A 273 -17.37 -4.63 -5.33
N ILE A 274 -18.19 -5.20 -4.45
CA ILE A 274 -18.14 -4.91 -3.01
C ILE A 274 -16.82 -5.41 -2.43
N LEU A 275 -16.46 -6.66 -2.71
CA LEU A 275 -15.22 -7.24 -2.22
C LEU A 275 -13.98 -6.53 -2.79
N ASP A 276 -13.99 -6.11 -4.05
CA ASP A 276 -12.89 -5.35 -4.66
C ASP A 276 -12.72 -3.96 -4.04
N GLN A 277 -13.82 -3.29 -3.68
CA GLN A 277 -13.80 -1.96 -3.06
C GLN A 277 -13.22 -2.01 -1.63
N TYR A 278 -13.57 -3.04 -0.87
CA TYR A 278 -13.20 -3.10 0.55
C TYR A 278 -12.00 -4.00 0.84
N VAL A 279 -11.85 -5.10 0.11
CA VAL A 279 -10.92 -6.19 0.42
C VAL A 279 -9.89 -6.42 -0.68
N GLY A 280 -10.20 -6.01 -1.92
CA GLY A 280 -9.40 -6.26 -3.11
C GLY A 280 -8.61 -5.07 -3.64
N GLU A 281 -8.35 -5.10 -4.95
CA GLU A 281 -7.44 -4.19 -5.66
C GLU A 281 -8.03 -2.80 -5.94
N GLY A 282 -9.32 -2.58 -5.69
CA GLY A 282 -10.04 -1.37 -6.08
C GLY A 282 -9.73 -0.11 -5.27
N ARG A 283 -8.72 -0.12 -4.39
CA ARG A 283 -8.33 1.08 -3.63
C ARG A 283 -7.19 1.82 -4.32
N PRO A 284 -7.31 3.14 -4.53
CA PRO A 284 -6.29 3.95 -5.21
C PRO A 284 -4.95 4.05 -4.44
N PHE A 285 -4.89 3.62 -3.18
CA PHE A 285 -3.68 3.69 -2.32
C PHE A 285 -3.08 2.30 -1.99
N ASN A 286 -3.44 1.27 -2.74
CA ASN A 286 -3.09 -0.14 -2.45
C ASN A 286 -1.59 -0.50 -2.53
N TYR A 287 -0.70 0.45 -2.84
CA TYR A 287 0.74 0.17 -2.89
C TYR A 287 1.50 0.49 -1.61
N THR A 288 0.94 1.34 -0.73
CA THR A 288 1.53 1.65 0.58
C THR A 288 0.71 1.13 1.74
N ASP A 289 -0.57 0.83 1.51
CA ASP A 289 -1.47 0.22 2.48
C ASP A 289 -1.57 -1.31 2.28
N LEU A 290 -1.52 -2.04 3.39
CA LEU A 290 -1.78 -3.50 3.41
C LEU A 290 -3.28 -3.82 3.29
N GLY A 291 -4.12 -2.79 3.36
CA GLY A 291 -5.56 -2.90 3.39
C GLY A 291 -6.03 -3.54 4.69
N TYR A 292 -7.24 -4.09 4.67
CA TYR A 292 -7.84 -4.67 5.85
C TYR A 292 -7.28 -6.07 6.19
N PRO A 293 -7.18 -6.44 7.50
CA PRO A 293 -6.90 -7.81 7.97
C PRO A 293 -8.02 -8.83 7.67
N VAL A 294 -8.59 -8.78 6.48
CA VAL A 294 -9.54 -9.75 5.93
C VAL A 294 -9.17 -10.01 4.48
N ASP A 295 -9.37 -11.23 4.01
CA ASP A 295 -9.39 -11.54 2.59
C ASP A 295 -10.46 -12.59 2.29
N TRP A 296 -10.58 -12.99 1.03
CA TRP A 296 -11.60 -13.96 0.64
C TRP A 296 -11.10 -14.99 -0.37
N PHE A 297 -11.73 -16.16 -0.34
CA PHE A 297 -11.52 -17.25 -1.29
C PHE A 297 -12.85 -17.95 -1.57
N THR A 298 -12.89 -18.88 -2.52
CA THR A 298 -14.06 -19.74 -2.73
C THR A 298 -13.81 -21.17 -2.28
N ASP A 299 -14.83 -21.78 -1.69
CA ASP A 299 -14.83 -23.19 -1.28
C ASP A 299 -16.25 -23.75 -1.34
N GLY A 300 -16.41 -24.92 -1.95
CA GLY A 300 -17.73 -25.54 -2.15
C GLY A 300 -18.74 -24.64 -2.85
N GLY A 301 -18.29 -23.74 -3.74
CA GLY A 301 -19.17 -22.76 -4.41
C GLY A 301 -19.59 -21.57 -3.54
N SER A 302 -19.16 -21.48 -2.29
CA SER A 302 -19.41 -20.36 -1.38
C SER A 302 -18.19 -19.43 -1.28
N ILE A 303 -18.42 -18.18 -0.91
CA ILE A 303 -17.39 -17.17 -0.65
C ILE A 303 -17.05 -17.21 0.83
N GLN A 304 -15.77 -17.38 1.14
CA GLN A 304 -15.27 -17.52 2.50
C GLN A 304 -14.47 -16.28 2.85
N LEU A 305 -15.00 -15.44 3.76
CA LEU A 305 -14.24 -14.36 4.37
C LEU A 305 -13.36 -14.92 5.49
N CYS A 306 -12.08 -14.58 5.47
CA CYS A 306 -11.08 -15.27 6.29
C CYS A 306 -10.14 -14.31 7.04
N SER A 307 -9.62 -14.82 8.16
CA SER A 307 -8.66 -14.15 9.03
C SER A 307 -7.25 -14.18 8.46
N PRO A 308 -6.33 -13.33 8.95
CA PRO A 308 -4.92 -13.37 8.57
C PRO A 308 -4.25 -14.74 8.85
N ILE A 309 -4.66 -15.43 9.91
CA ILE A 309 -4.19 -16.79 10.21
C ILE A 309 -4.62 -17.79 9.13
N THR A 310 -5.88 -17.73 8.69
CA THR A 310 -6.36 -18.56 7.58
C THR A 310 -5.67 -18.17 6.27
N MET A 311 -5.41 -16.89 6.03
CA MET A 311 -4.67 -16.42 4.86
C MET A 311 -3.29 -17.06 4.81
N LYS A 312 -2.50 -16.91 5.88
CA LYS A 312 -1.18 -17.51 6.04
C LYS A 312 -1.19 -19.01 5.71
N ARG A 313 -2.10 -19.76 6.32
CA ARG A 313 -2.23 -21.22 6.08
C ARG A 313 -2.52 -21.54 4.61
N ARG A 314 -3.45 -20.82 3.96
CA ARG A 314 -3.78 -21.07 2.56
C ARG A 314 -2.63 -20.71 1.62
N TRP A 315 -1.93 -19.62 1.88
CA TRP A 315 -0.71 -19.25 1.16
C TRP A 315 0.35 -20.35 1.24
N LEU A 316 0.67 -20.81 2.46
CA LEU A 316 1.66 -21.88 2.66
C LEU A 316 1.26 -23.19 1.99
N ASN A 317 -0.02 -23.59 2.09
CA ASN A 317 -0.52 -24.77 1.42
C ASN A 317 -0.39 -24.64 -0.11
N TRP A 318 -0.84 -23.51 -0.66
CA TRP A 318 -0.72 -23.23 -2.09
C TRP A 318 0.72 -23.25 -2.56
N TRP A 319 1.65 -22.64 -1.83
CA TRP A 319 3.08 -22.63 -2.17
C TRP A 319 3.67 -24.03 -2.23
N LYS A 320 3.38 -24.86 -1.23
CA LYS A 320 3.80 -26.27 -1.20
C LYS A 320 3.29 -27.03 -2.44
N TYR A 321 2.01 -26.85 -2.83
CA TYR A 321 1.46 -27.47 -4.03
C TYR A 321 2.05 -26.90 -5.34
N SER A 322 2.29 -25.59 -5.40
CA SER A 322 2.86 -24.91 -6.57
C SER A 322 4.29 -25.38 -6.83
N LEU A 323 5.13 -25.50 -5.80
CA LEU A 323 6.49 -26.04 -5.94
C LEU A 323 6.51 -27.45 -6.55
N HIS A 324 5.55 -28.32 -6.16
CA HIS A 324 5.43 -29.66 -6.74
C HIS A 324 4.98 -29.65 -8.20
N ARG A 325 4.18 -28.67 -8.64
CA ARG A 325 3.79 -28.52 -10.05
C ARG A 325 4.89 -27.87 -10.91
N TYR A 326 5.69 -26.98 -10.33
CA TYR A 326 6.69 -26.16 -11.03
C TYR A 326 8.15 -26.63 -10.85
N ALA A 327 8.35 -27.83 -10.31
CA ALA A 327 9.59 -28.60 -10.51
C ALA A 327 9.84 -29.00 -11.99
N ARG A 328 9.01 -28.53 -12.93
CA ARG A 328 9.34 -28.34 -14.35
C ARG A 328 9.51 -26.84 -14.60
N PRO A 329 10.60 -26.42 -15.25
CA PRO A 329 11.12 -25.05 -15.16
C PRO A 329 10.08 -24.01 -15.60
N MET A 330 9.64 -23.18 -14.66
CA MET A 330 9.02 -21.88 -14.92
C MET A 330 10.12 -20.82 -14.98
N ILE A 331 10.85 -20.82 -16.09
CA ILE A 331 11.51 -19.62 -16.60
C ILE A 331 11.04 -19.51 -18.04
N THR A 332 10.04 -18.65 -18.26
CA THR A 332 9.77 -18.13 -19.60
C THR A 332 10.08 -16.64 -19.52
N ASN A 333 11.00 -16.24 -20.41
CA ASN A 333 11.55 -14.89 -20.60
C ASN A 333 10.52 -13.78 -20.61
#